data_AF-A0A2P8B2Z9-F1
#
_entry.id   AF-A0A2P8B2Z9-F1
#
_cell.length_a   1.000
_cell.length_b   1.000
_cell.length_c   1.000
_cell.angle_alpha   90.00
_cell.angle_beta   90.00
_cell.angle_gamma   90.00
#
_symmetry.space_group_name_H-M   'P 1'
#
loop_
_entity.id
_entity.type
_entity.pdbx_description
1 polymer ?
#
loop_
_entity_poly.entity_id
_entity_poly.type
_entity_poly.pdbx_seq_one_letter_code
_entity_poly.pdbx_strand_id
1 'polypeptide(L)' 'MIFKMPGQSLPEVVEMVWPRTIVQTCVVHLLRNSFRYAARQDWDKIAKALKPVYTAPTEDAATERFMEFADAWGKK' A
#
# COMPACT_ATOMS: atom_id res chain seq x y z
N MET A 1 -19.10 -10.14 -8.51
CA MET A 1 -19.20 -9.06 -9.53
C MET A 1 -17.79 -8.75 -9.98
N ILE A 2 -17.38 -9.24 -11.15
CA ILE A 2 -16.05 -8.95 -11.71
C ILE A 2 -16.27 -7.88 -12.79
N PHE A 3 -15.92 -6.64 -12.50
CA PHE A 3 -15.91 -5.55 -13.46
C PHE A 3 -14.72 -5.75 -14.40
N LYS A 4 -14.95 -6.43 -15.53
CA LYS A 4 -13.95 -6.57 -16.60
C LYS A 4 -14.49 -5.85 -17.84
N MET A 5 -14.13 -4.58 -18.00
CA MET A 5 -14.23 -3.87 -19.28
C MET A 5 -12.84 -3.85 -19.94
N PRO A 6 -12.71 -4.19 -21.24
CA PRO A 6 -11.42 -4.16 -21.93
C PRO A 6 -10.92 -2.72 -22.07
N GLY A 7 -9.64 -2.49 -21.73
CA GLY A 7 -8.97 -1.21 -21.91
C GLY A 7 -9.10 -0.20 -20.77
N GLN A 8 -9.82 -0.53 -19.69
CA GLN A 8 -10.01 0.36 -18.54
C GLN A 8 -9.49 -0.29 -17.25
N SER A 9 -8.83 0.50 -16.43
CA SER A 9 -8.38 0.14 -15.09
C SER A 9 -9.55 0.04 -14.11
N LEU A 10 -9.35 -0.70 -13.03
CA LEU A 10 -10.37 -0.84 -11.99
C LEU A 10 -10.81 0.52 -11.40
N PRO A 11 -9.91 1.48 -11.10
CA PRO A 11 -10.32 2.81 -10.65
C PRO A 11 -11.24 3.53 -11.64
N GLU A 12 -10.89 3.53 -12.93
CA GLU A 12 -11.68 4.20 -13.98
C GLU A 12 -13.11 3.64 -14.07
N VAL A 13 -13.26 2.31 -13.99
CA VAL A 13 -14.58 1.68 -14.04
C VAL A 13 -15.41 2.00 -12.79
N VAL A 14 -14.78 2.02 -11.62
CA VAL A 14 -15.48 2.33 -10.35
C VAL A 14 -15.92 3.79 -10.31
N GLU A 15 -15.08 4.73 -10.76
CA GLU A 15 -15.41 6.16 -10.81
C GLU A 15 -16.57 6.44 -11.78
N MET A 16 -16.64 5.75 -12.92
CA MET A 16 -17.75 5.89 -13.87
C MET A 16 -19.08 5.39 -13.31
N VAL A 17 -19.09 4.24 -12.63
CA VAL A 17 -20.34 3.63 -12.15
C VAL A 17 -20.76 4.19 -10.79
N TRP A 18 -19.79 4.54 -9.93
CA TRP A 18 -20.01 5.09 -8.59
C TRP A 18 -19.13 6.32 -8.34
N PRO A 19 -19.56 7.51 -8.82
CA PRO A 19 -18.74 8.73 -8.77
C PRO A 19 -18.49 9.26 -7.35
N ARG A 20 -19.18 8.73 -6.33
CA ARG A 20 -18.96 9.07 -4.91
C ARG A 20 -18.04 8.09 -4.18
N THR A 21 -17.58 7.02 -4.84
CA THR A 21 -16.71 6.02 -4.24
C THR A 21 -15.27 6.48 -4.29
N ILE A 22 -14.57 6.40 -3.16
CA ILE A 22 -13.12 6.60 -3.11
C ILE A 22 -12.45 5.26 -3.38
N VAL A 23 -11.66 5.19 -4.44
CA VAL A 23 -10.87 3.99 -4.77
C VAL A 23 -9.54 4.06 -4.05
N GLN A 24 -9.33 3.16 -3.08
CA GLN A 24 -8.07 3.03 -2.37
C GLN A 24 -7.34 1.74 -2.75
N THR A 25 -6.02 1.83 -2.97
CA THR A 25 -5.18 0.63 -3.08
C THR A 25 -5.07 -0.05 -1.73
N CYS A 26 -5.44 -1.32 -1.65
CA CYS A 26 -5.32 -2.10 -0.42
C CYS A 26 -3.85 -2.20 0.04
N VAL A 27 -3.59 -1.91 1.31
CA VAL A 27 -2.25 -1.98 1.92
C VAL A 27 -1.58 -3.35 1.72
N VAL A 28 -2.35 -4.45 1.71
CA VAL A 28 -1.81 -5.80 1.44
C VAL A 28 -1.27 -5.91 0.01
N HIS A 29 -1.97 -5.33 -0.98
CA HIS A 29 -1.48 -5.30 -2.36
C HIS A 29 -0.26 -4.39 -2.49
N LEU A 30 -0.23 -3.27 -1.76
CA LEU A 30 0.92 -2.37 -1.71
C LEU A 30 2.16 -3.08 -1.17
N LEU A 31 2.06 -3.74 0.00
CA LEU A 31 3.17 -4.51 0.59
C LEU A 31 3.64 -5.65 -0.31
N ARG A 32 2.72 -6.45 -0.86
CA ARG A 32 3.08 -7.56 -1.77
C ARG A 32 3.79 -7.06 -3.02
N ASN A 33 3.36 -5.94 -3.59
CA ASN A 33 4.03 -5.35 -4.74
C ASN A 33 5.42 -4.81 -4.36
N SER A 34 5.60 -4.28 -3.15
CA SER A 34 6.90 -3.79 -2.68
C SER A 34 7.93 -4.91 -2.45
N PHE A 35 7.51 -6.11 -2.05
CA PHE A 35 8.43 -7.22 -1.79
C PHE A 35 9.23 -7.70 -3.00
N ARG A 36 8.82 -7.35 -4.22
CA ARG A 36 9.62 -7.62 -5.43
C ARG A 36 10.96 -6.86 -5.43
N TYR A 37 11.08 -5.80 -4.63
CA TYR A 37 12.28 -4.98 -4.51
C TYR A 37 13.16 -5.36 -3.30
N ALA A 38 12.75 -6.33 -2.50
CA ALA A 38 13.45 -6.72 -1.29
C ALA A 38 13.92 -8.18 -1.35
N ALA A 39 15.08 -8.46 -0.76
CA ALA A 39 15.55 -9.84 -0.60
C ALA A 39 14.56 -10.65 0.25
N ARG A 40 14.31 -11.91 -0.15
CA ARG A 40 13.29 -12.77 0.49
C ARG A 40 13.50 -12.96 1.99
N GLN A 41 14.74 -12.98 2.45
CA GLN A 41 15.12 -13.06 3.87
C GLN A 41 14.65 -11.87 4.73
N ASP A 42 14.32 -10.74 4.10
CA ASP A 42 13.92 -9.51 4.79
C ASP A 42 12.40 -9.25 4.72
N TRP A 43 11.63 -10.05 3.99
CA TRP A 43 10.19 -9.83 3.80
C TRP A 43 9.43 -9.75 5.14
N ASP A 44 9.66 -10.68 6.05
CA ASP A 44 9.00 -10.68 7.36
C ASP A 44 9.43 -9.49 8.23
N LYS A 45 10.67 -9.03 8.09
CA LYS A 45 11.20 -7.89 8.84
C LYS A 45 10.56 -6.59 8.34
N ILE A 46 10.51 -6.41 7.01
CA ILE A 46 9.86 -5.27 6.36
C ILE A 46 8.37 -5.24 6.70
N ALA A 47 7.68 -6.39 6.64
CA ALA A 47 6.27 -6.49 6.98
C ALA A 47 5.98 -6.04 8.42
N LYS A 48 6.81 -6.46 9.38
CA LYS A 48 6.71 -6.04 10.78
C LYS A 48 7.01 -4.56 10.96
N ALA A 49 8.04 -4.05 10.27
CA ALA A 49 8.46 -2.65 10.37
C ALA A 49 7.44 -1.68 9.75
N LEU A 50 6.69 -2.11 8.73
CA LEU A 50 5.61 -1.31 8.13
C LEU A 50 4.28 -1.39 8.88
N LYS A 51 4.12 -2.34 9.81
CA LYS A 51 2.86 -2.48 10.57
C LYS A 51 2.46 -1.19 11.31
N PRO A 52 3.35 -0.53 12.06
CA PRO A 52 3.02 0.73 12.74
C PRO A 52 2.52 1.84 11.81
N VAL A 53 2.94 1.85 10.53
CA VAL A 53 2.55 2.87 9.54
C VAL A 53 1.05 2.79 9.25
N TYR A 54 0.54 1.61 8.87
CA TYR A 54 -0.86 1.46 8.48
C TYR A 54 -1.81 1.23 9.67
N THR A 55 -1.28 1.06 10.88
CA THR A 55 -2.08 1.00 12.12
C THR A 55 -2.04 2.31 12.92
N ALA A 56 -1.40 3.36 12.40
CA ALA A 56 -1.31 4.65 13.08
C ALA A 56 -2.70 5.31 13.22
N PRO A 57 -2.95 6.08 14.30
CA PRO A 57 -4.25 6.70 14.56
C PRO A 57 -4.55 7.92 13.68
N THR A 58 -3.51 8.53 13.09
CA THR A 58 -3.61 9.72 12.23
C THR A 58 -2.63 9.61 11.07
N GLU A 59 -2.89 10.39 10.01
CA GLU A 59 -1.98 10.50 8.86
C GLU A 59 -0.61 11.04 9.26
N ASP A 60 -0.55 12.04 10.14
CA ASP A 60 0.71 12.60 10.63
C ASP A 60 1.54 11.54 11.38
N ALA A 61 0.89 10.75 12.24
CA ALA A 61 1.54 9.65 12.93
C ALA A 61 2.00 8.57 11.94
N ALA A 62 1.19 8.24 10.92
CA ALA A 62 1.59 7.29 9.88
C ALA A 62 2.83 7.77 9.13
N THR A 63 2.88 9.07 8.79
CA THR A 63 4.01 9.72 8.12
C THR A 63 5.27 9.64 8.97
N GLU A 64 5.19 9.97 10.26
CA GLU A 64 6.32 9.85 11.19
C GLU A 64 6.85 8.42 11.26
N ARG A 65 5.96 7.42 11.44
CA ARG A 65 6.35 6.00 11.43
C ARG A 65 6.96 5.56 10.10
N PHE A 66 6.50 6.13 8.99
CA PHE A 66 7.06 5.82 7.68
C PHE A 66 8.48 6.40 7.52
N MET A 67 8.75 7.59 8.07
CA MET A 67 10.10 8.16 8.11
C MET A 67 11.04 7.30 8.96
N GLU A 68 10.60 6.85 10.15
CA GLU A 68 11.35 5.91 10.99
C GLU A 68 11.71 4.61 10.22
N PHE A 69 10.75 4.08 9.46
CA PHE A 69 10.98 2.93 8.58
C PHE A 69 12.01 3.23 7.48
N ALA A 70 11.88 4.38 6.81
CA ALA A 70 12.75 4.79 5.72
C ALA A 70 14.20 5.02 6.18
N ASP A 71 14.42 5.54 7.39
CA ASP A 71 15.75 5.70 7.95
C ASP A 71 16.44 4.35 8.20
N ALA A 72 15.66 3.36 8.66
CA ALA A 72 16.17 2.01 8.94
C ALA A 72 16.38 1.14 7.68
N TRP A 73 15.54 1.31 6.66
CA TRP A 73 15.48 0.41 5.49
C TRP A 73 15.80 1.06 4.15
N GLY A 74 15.69 2.38 4.02
CA GLY A 74 15.79 3.09 2.74
C GLY A 74 17.19 3.12 2.12
N LYS A 75 18.22 2.72 2.88
CA LYS A 75 19.62 2.64 2.41
C LYS A 75 20.12 1.20 2.18
N LYS A 76 19.27 0.20 2.41
CA LYS A 76 19.60 -1.21 2.30
C LYS A 76 19.28 -1.74 0.91
#